data_AF-A0A1Q7DP70-F1
#
_entry.id   AF-A0A1Q7DP70-F1
#
_cell.length_a   1.000
_cell.length_b   1.000
_cell.length_c   1.000
_cell.angle_alpha   90.00
_cell.angle_beta   90.00
_cell.angle_gamma   90.00
#
_symmetry.space_group_name_H-M   'P 1'
#
loop_
_entity.id
_entity.type
_entity.pdbx_description
1 polymer ?
#
loop_
_entity_poly.entity_id
_entity_poly.type
_entity_poly.pdbx_seq_one_letter_code
_entity_poly.pdbx_strand_id
1 'polypeptide(L)'
;MKSDTRFSLVLGGGGMKGLAHIGVLQALTERGLLPTHIVGSSVGALVGAAWSAGHSVAELREIAVNLRRKDIFAVAHADMAFKRMRSPALFRREPLDTLLERLVGDITFHELDHPLVVNTVDVNSGMQVFWGLEGLDEIPVREAVFASCALPGFLPPREIRGRFYVDGATVDNLPVGTALVLGADVVLAVDVSASNAFRADVQDEGFASVFARATEIAMQSLLELRLRSWGTPPIYYVHPRVEHISPFSFDHLREVVEEGYRATAAALDHPDEWPQPGDGGVYPKRGVIVRVQRERCIGCGACLVQAPPGMFVLDAQGKAVVTRPEQEWSPVDGEFIRHCPTYAISARPAATPAATRRQSG
;
A
#
# COMPACT_ATOMS: atom_id res chain seq x y z
N MET A 1 12.53 -16.00 -3.44
CA MET A 1 13.47 -15.08 -4.15
C MET A 1 14.87 -15.69 -4.14
N LYS A 2 15.62 -15.65 -5.25
CA LYS A 2 17.04 -16.06 -5.25
C LYS A 2 17.87 -14.97 -4.58
N SER A 3 18.98 -15.32 -3.92
CA SER A 3 19.84 -14.37 -3.18
C SER A 3 20.33 -13.19 -4.03
N ASP A 4 20.52 -13.42 -5.33
CA ASP A 4 21.15 -12.47 -6.24
C ASP A 4 20.11 -11.62 -7.02
N THR A 5 18.82 -11.78 -6.75
CA THR A 5 17.76 -11.00 -7.41
C THR A 5 17.79 -9.55 -6.93
N ARG A 6 18.02 -8.60 -7.85
CA ARG A 6 17.91 -7.17 -7.55
C ARG A 6 16.44 -6.78 -7.44
N PHE A 7 16.00 -6.40 -6.24
CA PHE A 7 14.63 -5.94 -6.05
C PHE A 7 14.56 -4.53 -5.50
N SER A 8 13.47 -3.83 -5.83
CA SER A 8 13.06 -2.60 -5.14
C SER A 8 11.98 -2.93 -4.13
N LEU A 9 12.09 -2.36 -2.93
CA LEU A 9 11.07 -2.44 -1.89
C LEU A 9 10.18 -1.21 -1.98
N VAL A 10 8.90 -1.39 -2.30
CA VAL A 10 7.92 -0.30 -2.40
C VAL A 10 6.99 -0.36 -1.20
N LEU A 11 7.04 0.65 -0.35
CA LEU A 11 6.29 0.78 0.91
C LEU A 11 5.13 1.75 0.71
N GLY A 12 3.91 1.22 0.66
CA GLY A 12 2.72 2.03 0.44
C GLY A 12 2.29 2.90 1.62
N GLY A 13 1.46 3.90 1.35
CA GLY A 13 0.82 4.70 2.39
C GLY A 13 -0.36 3.97 3.07
N GLY A 14 -0.72 4.41 4.28
CA GLY A 14 -1.83 3.80 5.05
C GLY A 14 -2.02 4.33 6.47
N GLY A 15 -1.49 5.52 6.80
CA GLY A 15 -1.51 6.05 8.17
C GLY A 15 -0.81 5.12 9.17
N MET A 16 -1.38 4.91 10.34
CA MET A 16 -0.78 4.06 11.38
C MET A 16 -0.61 2.59 10.97
N LYS A 17 -1.38 2.09 9.98
CA LYS A 17 -1.21 0.74 9.42
C LYS A 17 0.17 0.55 8.79
N GLY A 18 0.82 1.62 8.34
CA GLY A 18 2.16 1.54 7.75
C GLY A 18 3.28 1.21 8.72
N LEU A 19 3.03 1.15 10.02
CA LEU A 19 4.01 0.57 10.95
C LEU A 19 4.27 -0.92 10.67
N ALA A 20 3.40 -1.59 9.88
CA ALA A 20 3.63 -2.95 9.40
C ALA A 20 4.92 -3.04 8.57
N HIS A 21 5.34 -1.95 7.92
CA HIS A 21 6.60 -1.87 7.17
C HIS A 21 7.82 -2.18 8.03
N ILE A 22 7.77 -1.91 9.35
CA ILE A 22 8.86 -2.29 10.28
C ILE A 22 8.99 -3.82 10.36
N GLY A 23 7.86 -4.54 10.43
CA GLY A 23 7.85 -6.00 10.39
C GLY A 23 8.29 -6.56 9.05
N VAL A 24 7.98 -5.89 7.94
CA VAL A 24 8.51 -6.24 6.62
C VAL A 24 10.04 -6.15 6.61
N LEU A 25 10.59 -5.02 7.05
CA LEU A 25 12.03 -4.81 7.14
C LEU A 25 12.69 -5.86 8.05
N GLN A 26 12.04 -6.22 9.15
CA GLN A 26 12.48 -7.30 10.03
C GLN A 26 12.62 -8.63 9.27
N ALA A 27 11.56 -9.07 8.59
CA ALA A 27 11.53 -10.35 7.89
C ALA A 27 12.56 -10.44 6.74
N LEU A 28 12.82 -9.31 6.06
CA LEU A 28 13.84 -9.18 5.03
C LEU A 28 15.25 -9.24 5.61
N THR A 29 15.51 -8.45 6.65
CA THR A 29 16.82 -8.37 7.32
C THR A 29 17.23 -9.71 7.92
N GLU A 30 16.31 -10.42 8.58
CA GLU A 30 16.56 -11.76 9.14
C GLU A 30 16.97 -12.80 8.08
N ARG A 31 16.56 -12.60 6.83
CA ARG A 31 16.90 -13.47 5.69
C ARG A 31 18.09 -12.94 4.87
N GLY A 32 18.72 -11.85 5.30
CA GLY A 32 19.85 -11.23 4.60
C GLY A 32 19.46 -10.63 3.24
N LEU A 33 18.18 -10.28 3.05
CA LEU A 33 17.67 -9.71 1.81
C LEU A 33 17.60 -8.19 1.92
N LEU A 34 18.48 -7.50 1.20
CA LEU A 34 18.52 -6.04 1.16
C LEU A 34 17.98 -5.54 -0.19
N PRO A 35 17.03 -4.58 -0.18
CA PRO A 35 16.58 -3.98 -1.42
C PRO A 35 17.67 -3.09 -2.02
N THR A 36 17.68 -3.00 -3.35
CA THR A 36 18.56 -2.04 -4.06
C THR A 36 18.12 -0.60 -3.83
N HIS A 37 16.82 -0.39 -3.71
CA HIS A 37 16.19 0.88 -3.41
C HIS A 37 14.92 0.66 -2.60
N ILE A 38 14.65 1.59 -1.70
CA ILE A 38 13.37 1.71 -1.01
C ILE A 38 12.60 2.85 -1.65
N VAL A 39 11.33 2.63 -1.92
CA VAL A 39 10.43 3.66 -2.43
C VAL A 39 9.26 3.78 -1.47
N GLY A 40 9.05 4.96 -0.91
CA GLY A 40 8.03 5.18 0.11
C GLY A 40 7.00 6.22 -0.28
N SER A 41 5.75 5.98 0.14
CA SER A 41 4.69 7.00 0.16
C SER A 41 4.13 7.14 1.57
N SER A 42 3.95 8.37 2.05
CA SER A 42 3.38 8.66 3.38
C SER A 42 4.17 7.96 4.49
N VAL A 43 3.48 7.28 5.40
CA VAL A 43 4.11 6.42 6.43
C VAL A 43 5.15 5.42 5.89
N GLY A 44 5.02 4.95 4.64
CA GLY A 44 6.03 4.11 3.99
C GLY A 44 7.33 4.85 3.75
N ALA A 45 7.26 6.14 3.38
CA ALA A 45 8.43 7.02 3.29
C ALA A 45 9.03 7.28 4.67
N LEU A 46 8.20 7.46 5.71
CA LEU A 46 8.68 7.67 7.08
C LEU A 46 9.46 6.47 7.61
N VAL A 47 8.88 5.26 7.51
CA VAL A 47 9.55 4.04 7.98
C VAL A 47 10.79 3.76 7.14
N GLY A 48 10.69 3.90 5.81
CA GLY A 48 11.83 3.75 4.90
C GLY A 48 12.96 4.72 5.20
N ALA A 49 12.66 5.99 5.47
CA ALA A 49 13.65 7.00 5.83
C ALA A 49 14.32 6.74 7.16
N ALA A 50 13.54 6.39 8.20
CA ALA A 50 14.11 6.12 9.52
C ALA A 50 15.07 4.91 9.47
N TRP A 51 14.71 3.85 8.76
CA TRP A 51 15.60 2.69 8.56
C TRP A 51 16.84 3.05 7.72
N SER A 52 16.64 3.80 6.63
CA SER A 52 17.75 4.24 5.76
C SER A 52 18.67 5.24 6.43
N ALA A 53 18.23 5.93 7.48
CA ALA A 53 19.04 6.81 8.33
C ALA A 53 19.81 6.06 9.42
N GLY A 54 19.80 4.72 9.42
CA GLY A 54 20.62 3.88 10.28
C GLY A 54 19.92 3.33 11.53
N HIS A 55 18.62 3.58 11.72
CA HIS A 55 17.90 2.95 12.83
C HIS A 55 17.76 1.43 12.61
N SER A 56 18.11 0.66 13.63
CA SER A 56 17.86 -0.77 13.64
C SER A 56 16.36 -1.07 13.69
N VAL A 57 15.97 -2.22 13.15
CA VAL A 57 14.58 -2.71 13.22
C VAL A 57 14.07 -2.78 14.67
N ALA A 58 14.94 -3.14 15.62
CA ALA A 58 14.59 -3.19 17.04
C ALA A 58 14.25 -1.80 17.60
N GLU A 59 15.04 -0.78 17.28
CA GLU A 59 14.77 0.61 17.69
C GLU A 59 13.47 1.12 17.06
N LEU A 60 13.26 0.88 15.76
CA LEU A 60 12.04 1.29 15.06
C LEU A 60 10.81 0.64 15.68
N ARG A 61 10.89 -0.64 16.03
CA ARG A 61 9.82 -1.37 16.71
C ARG A 61 9.51 -0.78 18.08
N GLU A 62 10.52 -0.49 18.90
CA GLU A 62 10.33 0.15 20.21
C GLU A 62 9.71 1.54 20.08
N ILE A 63 10.15 2.35 19.12
CA ILE A 63 9.55 3.66 18.85
C ILE A 63 8.09 3.51 18.43
N ALA A 64 7.80 2.58 17.52
CA ALA A 64 6.47 2.33 16.99
C ALA A 64 5.45 1.94 18.07
N VAL A 65 5.79 0.99 18.95
CA VAL A 65 4.85 0.54 20.00
C VAL A 65 4.63 1.58 21.11
N ASN A 66 5.57 2.53 21.26
CA ASN A 66 5.48 3.60 22.24
C ASN A 66 4.89 4.91 21.69
N LEU A 67 4.58 4.94 20.39
CA LEU A 67 4.02 6.12 19.75
C LEU A 67 2.63 6.46 20.31
N ARG A 68 2.35 7.74 20.45
CA ARG A 68 1.06 8.27 20.91
C ARG A 68 0.51 9.23 19.87
N ARG A 69 -0.81 9.41 19.88
CA ARG A 69 -1.49 10.34 18.96
C ARG A 69 -0.85 11.73 18.94
N LYS A 70 -0.50 12.28 20.10
CA LYS A 70 0.12 13.61 20.23
C LYS A 70 1.49 13.75 19.57
N ASP A 71 2.17 12.64 19.31
CA ASP A 71 3.52 12.64 18.72
C ASP A 71 3.45 12.85 17.20
N ILE A 72 2.28 12.66 16.58
CA ILE A 72 2.05 12.90 15.14
C ILE A 72 0.95 13.94 14.91
N PHE A 73 -0.15 13.83 15.66
CA PHE A 73 -1.36 14.61 15.45
C PHE A 73 -1.66 15.49 16.66
N ALA A 74 -1.49 16.80 16.47
CA ALA A 74 -2.00 17.83 17.37
C ALA A 74 -3.03 18.68 16.63
N VAL A 75 -4.26 18.76 17.14
CA VAL A 75 -5.35 19.50 16.50
C VAL A 75 -5.04 20.99 16.45
N ALA A 76 -5.24 21.60 15.29
CA ALA A 76 -5.04 23.04 15.06
C ALA A 76 -6.26 23.85 15.54
N HIS A 77 -6.61 23.74 16.83
CA HIS A 77 -7.82 24.33 17.42
C HIS A 77 -7.96 25.84 17.15
N ALA A 78 -6.86 26.60 17.20
CA ALA A 78 -6.86 28.04 16.94
C ALA A 78 -7.16 28.34 15.45
N ASP A 79 -6.48 27.67 14.51
CA ASP A 79 -6.72 27.88 13.08
C ASP A 79 -8.14 27.46 12.67
N MET A 80 -8.66 26.36 13.21
CA MET A 80 -10.05 25.95 12.97
C MET A 80 -11.07 26.95 13.54
N ALA A 81 -10.81 27.51 14.72
CA ALA A 81 -11.69 28.49 15.36
C ALA A 81 -11.70 29.85 14.62
N PHE A 82 -10.53 30.34 14.19
CA PHE A 82 -10.38 31.67 13.59
C PHE A 82 -10.53 31.67 12.06
N LYS A 83 -10.05 30.64 11.36
CA LYS A 83 -10.07 30.55 9.89
C LYS A 83 -11.19 29.65 9.35
N ARG A 84 -11.83 28.83 10.19
CA ARG A 84 -12.92 27.90 9.80
C ARG A 84 -12.54 27.10 8.55
N MET A 85 -13.34 27.16 7.48
CA MET A 85 -13.08 26.48 6.20
C MET A 85 -11.84 27.01 5.44
N ARG A 86 -11.22 28.11 5.88
CA ARG A 86 -9.95 28.63 5.30
C ARG A 86 -8.71 28.09 6.02
N SER A 87 -8.87 27.23 7.04
CA SER A 87 -7.74 26.52 7.62
C SER A 87 -7.18 25.53 6.60
N PRO A 88 -5.86 25.51 6.33
CA PRO A 88 -5.29 24.60 5.34
C PRO A 88 -5.27 23.13 5.82
N ALA A 89 -5.43 22.88 7.13
CA ALA A 89 -5.32 21.55 7.72
C ALA A 89 -6.06 21.43 9.06
N LEU A 90 -6.38 20.19 9.46
CA LEU A 90 -6.92 19.83 10.77
C LEU A 90 -5.84 19.72 11.86
N PHE A 91 -4.64 19.28 11.48
CA PHE A 91 -3.52 19.07 12.38
C PHE A 91 -2.39 20.06 12.14
N ARG A 92 -1.66 20.34 13.22
CA ARG A 92 -0.44 21.14 13.23
C ARG A 92 0.73 20.36 12.63
N ARG A 93 1.69 21.07 12.04
CA ARG A 93 2.91 20.48 11.47
C ARG A 93 3.94 20.06 12.53
N GLU A 94 4.00 20.78 13.65
CA GLU A 94 5.13 20.70 14.58
C GLU A 94 5.38 19.29 15.16
N PRO A 95 4.36 18.50 15.56
CA PRO A 95 4.62 17.16 16.11
C PRO A 95 5.34 16.23 15.12
N LEU A 96 4.88 16.21 13.86
CA LEU A 96 5.50 15.40 12.82
C LEU A 96 6.90 15.92 12.47
N ASP A 97 7.12 17.24 12.41
CA ASP A 97 8.45 17.81 12.21
C ASP A 97 9.42 17.33 13.30
N THR A 98 9.03 17.43 14.58
CA THR A 98 9.84 16.97 15.72
C THR A 98 10.12 15.46 15.65
N LEU A 99 9.14 14.66 15.23
CA LEU A 99 9.34 13.22 15.04
C LEU A 99 10.37 12.93 13.95
N LEU A 100 10.29 13.63 12.81
CA LEU A 100 11.19 13.45 11.67
C LEU A 100 12.61 13.95 11.98
N GLU A 101 12.75 15.08 12.68
CA GLU A 101 14.05 15.55 13.19
C GLU A 101 14.72 14.51 14.09
N ARG A 102 13.95 13.81 14.94
CA ARG A 102 14.48 12.75 15.81
C ARG A 102 14.87 11.48 15.05
N LEU A 103 14.09 11.09 14.04
CA LEU A 103 14.25 9.83 13.32
C LEU A 103 15.24 9.89 12.16
N VAL A 104 15.42 11.07 11.57
CA VAL A 104 16.22 11.23 10.33
C VAL A 104 17.26 12.34 10.49
N GLY A 105 16.99 13.35 11.30
CA GLY A 105 17.88 14.50 11.44
C GLY A 105 17.90 15.40 10.19
N ASP A 106 18.97 16.15 10.03
CA ASP A 106 19.15 17.11 8.93
C ASP A 106 20.13 16.58 7.87
N ILE A 107 19.87 15.36 7.40
CA ILE A 107 20.65 14.69 6.36
C ILE A 107 19.94 14.73 5.01
N THR A 108 20.73 14.68 3.94
CA THR A 108 20.29 14.56 2.55
C THR A 108 20.23 13.08 2.11
N PHE A 109 19.72 12.81 0.91
CA PHE A 109 19.53 11.44 0.44
C PHE A 109 20.85 10.68 0.21
N HIS A 110 21.95 11.39 -0.08
CA HIS A 110 23.29 10.82 -0.27
C HIS A 110 23.92 10.29 1.01
N GLU A 111 23.43 10.74 2.16
CA GLU A 111 23.96 10.40 3.49
C GLU A 111 23.24 9.18 4.11
N LEU A 112 22.25 8.61 3.41
CA LEU A 112 21.51 7.44 3.86
C LEU A 112 22.31 6.14 3.63
N ASP A 113 22.20 5.20 4.57
CA ASP A 113 22.79 3.86 4.47
C ASP A 113 22.15 3.03 3.35
N HIS A 114 20.88 3.31 3.04
CA HIS A 114 20.10 2.64 2.01
C HIS A 114 19.47 3.65 1.06
N PRO A 115 19.56 3.47 -0.28
CA PRO A 115 18.94 4.38 -1.23
C PRO A 115 17.42 4.47 -1.04
N LEU A 116 16.93 5.69 -0.86
CA LEU A 116 15.51 5.98 -0.63
C LEU A 116 14.97 6.90 -1.72
N VAL A 117 13.76 6.59 -2.19
CA VAL A 117 12.96 7.48 -3.03
C VAL A 117 11.65 7.81 -2.33
N VAL A 118 11.31 9.09 -2.23
CA VAL A 118 10.10 9.58 -1.53
C VAL A 118 9.12 10.18 -2.52
N ASN A 119 7.91 9.63 -2.53
CA ASN A 119 6.82 10.08 -3.39
C ASN A 119 6.06 11.28 -2.81
N THR A 120 5.86 12.33 -3.62
CA THR A 120 5.08 13.52 -3.27
C THR A 120 4.29 14.01 -4.48
N VAL A 121 3.30 14.88 -4.26
CA VAL A 121 2.55 15.54 -5.34
C VAL A 121 2.60 17.05 -5.15
N ASP A 122 3.00 17.79 -6.18
CA ASP A 122 2.84 19.25 -6.19
C ASP A 122 1.35 19.58 -6.28
N VAL A 123 0.84 20.27 -5.25
CA VAL A 123 -0.61 20.49 -5.09
C VAL A 123 -1.19 21.45 -6.13
N ASN A 124 -0.37 22.29 -6.76
CA ASN A 124 -0.84 23.30 -7.72
C ASN A 124 -0.94 22.76 -9.15
N SER A 125 -0.05 21.83 -9.50
CA SER A 125 0.03 21.23 -10.85
C SER A 125 -0.49 19.80 -10.91
N GLY A 126 -0.62 19.13 -9.77
CA GLY A 126 -0.91 17.69 -9.71
C GLY A 126 0.28 16.81 -10.15
N MET A 127 1.45 17.40 -10.42
CA MET A 127 2.62 16.66 -10.85
C MET A 127 3.19 15.85 -9.68
N GLN A 128 3.39 14.55 -9.93
CA GLN A 128 4.04 13.66 -8.98
C GLN A 128 5.56 13.86 -9.04
N VAL A 129 6.21 14.00 -7.89
CA VAL A 129 7.66 14.23 -7.76
C VAL A 129 8.25 13.20 -6.81
N PHE A 130 9.36 12.60 -7.25
CA PHE A 130 10.08 11.55 -6.56
C PHE A 130 11.44 12.05 -6.09
N TRP A 131 11.55 12.38 -4.81
CA TRP A 131 12.79 12.86 -4.18
C TRP A 131 13.73 11.70 -3.92
N GLY A 132 15.04 11.90 -4.02
CA GLY A 132 16.06 10.85 -3.92
C GLY A 132 16.41 10.17 -5.25
N LEU A 133 15.72 10.52 -6.34
CA LEU A 133 16.24 10.25 -7.69
C LEU A 133 17.43 11.18 -7.99
N GLU A 134 18.26 10.78 -8.96
CA GLU A 134 19.40 11.58 -9.43
C GLU A 134 18.98 13.03 -9.75
N GLY A 135 19.61 13.99 -9.07
CA GLY A 135 19.32 15.43 -9.19
C GLY A 135 18.15 15.95 -8.35
N LEU A 136 17.47 15.08 -7.59
CA LEU A 136 16.38 15.41 -6.65
C LEU A 136 16.69 14.93 -5.22
N ASP A 137 17.97 14.87 -4.87
CA ASP A 137 18.53 14.20 -3.69
C ASP A 137 19.24 15.15 -2.70
N GLU A 138 19.36 16.44 -3.06
CA GLU A 138 20.06 17.45 -2.25
C GLU A 138 19.21 18.08 -1.12
N ILE A 139 17.90 17.83 -1.09
CA ILE A 139 17.04 18.38 -0.03
C ILE A 139 17.13 17.51 1.23
N PRO A 140 16.89 18.07 2.43
CA PRO A 140 16.80 17.25 3.63
C PRO A 140 15.70 16.21 3.51
N VAL A 141 16.02 14.95 3.84
CA VAL A 141 15.10 13.81 3.71
C VAL A 141 13.82 14.07 4.52
N ARG A 142 13.94 14.67 5.71
CA ARG A 142 12.79 15.04 6.56
C ARG A 142 11.77 15.96 5.87
N GLU A 143 12.20 16.85 4.97
CA GLU A 143 11.28 17.74 4.23
C GLU A 143 10.47 16.95 3.21
N ALA A 144 11.12 16.06 2.45
CA ALA A 144 10.46 15.16 1.51
C ALA A 144 9.49 14.22 2.21
N VAL A 145 9.90 13.62 3.32
CA VAL A 145 9.08 12.69 4.11
C VAL A 145 7.89 13.43 4.72
N PHE A 146 8.06 14.64 5.26
CA PHE A 146 6.93 15.43 5.75
C PHE A 146 5.93 15.68 4.62
N ALA A 147 6.39 16.15 3.46
CA ALA A 147 5.54 16.38 2.30
C ALA A 147 4.78 15.11 1.92
N SER A 148 5.47 13.97 1.91
CA SER A 148 4.88 12.66 1.62
C SER A 148 3.84 12.23 2.65
N CYS A 149 3.93 12.66 3.90
CA CYS A 149 2.92 12.41 4.94
C CYS A 149 1.80 13.46 4.99
N ALA A 150 1.90 14.56 4.23
CA ALA A 150 0.99 15.70 4.30
C ALA A 150 -0.33 15.43 3.56
N LEU A 151 -1.16 14.54 4.10
CA LEU A 151 -2.45 14.19 3.52
C LEU A 151 -3.37 15.43 3.44
N PRO A 152 -3.92 15.78 2.26
CA PRO A 152 -4.74 16.97 2.08
C PRO A 152 -5.88 17.07 3.09
N GLY A 153 -6.06 18.24 3.70
CA GLY A 153 -7.05 18.49 4.74
C GLY A 153 -6.63 18.06 6.14
N PHE A 154 -5.67 17.14 6.29
CA PHE A 154 -5.19 16.67 7.59
C PHE A 154 -3.92 17.40 8.02
N LEU A 155 -2.93 17.52 7.15
CA LEU A 155 -1.67 18.21 7.39
C LEU A 155 -1.46 19.29 6.33
N PRO A 156 -0.77 20.41 6.66
CA PRO A 156 -0.55 21.48 5.69
C PRO A 156 0.45 21.03 4.61
N PRO A 157 0.30 21.52 3.36
CA PRO A 157 1.31 21.29 2.33
C PRO A 157 2.69 21.77 2.76
N ARG A 158 3.73 21.06 2.34
CA ARG A 158 5.13 21.41 2.62
C ARG A 158 5.72 22.21 1.48
N GLU A 159 6.32 23.35 1.81
CA GLU A 159 7.07 24.13 0.83
C GLU A 159 8.48 23.54 0.65
N ILE A 160 8.84 23.19 -0.59
CA ILE A 160 10.17 22.73 -0.98
C ILE A 160 10.57 23.51 -2.23
N ARG A 161 11.68 24.26 -2.17
CA ARG A 161 12.20 25.05 -3.30
C ARG A 161 11.12 25.96 -3.94
N GLY A 162 10.29 26.61 -3.11
CA GLY A 162 9.25 27.55 -3.56
C GLY A 162 7.97 26.94 -4.13
N ARG A 163 7.82 25.61 -4.05
CA ARG A 163 6.61 24.87 -4.48
C ARG A 163 6.00 24.11 -3.31
N PHE A 164 4.71 23.81 -3.38
CA PHE A 164 3.96 23.19 -2.29
C PHE A 164 3.59 21.75 -2.62
N TYR A 165 3.98 20.84 -1.74
CA TYR A 165 3.82 19.40 -1.91
C TYR A 165 2.93 18.79 -0.83
N VAL A 166 2.16 17.79 -1.23
CA VAL A 166 1.27 16.98 -0.38
C VAL A 166 1.59 15.50 -0.54
N ASP A 167 0.88 14.68 0.24
CA ASP A 167 1.05 13.23 0.24
C ASP A 167 0.95 12.65 -1.18
N GLY A 168 1.99 11.90 -1.57
CA GLY A 168 2.10 11.26 -2.87
C GLY A 168 0.99 10.25 -3.14
N ALA A 169 0.38 9.74 -2.08
CA ALA A 169 -0.72 8.80 -2.14
C ALA A 169 -1.99 9.37 -2.78
N THR A 170 -2.08 10.70 -2.90
CA THR A 170 -3.14 11.39 -3.65
C THR A 170 -3.19 10.94 -5.12
N VAL A 171 -2.05 10.56 -5.71
CA VAL A 171 -1.93 10.10 -7.11
C VAL A 171 -1.46 8.64 -7.18
N ASP A 172 -0.59 8.23 -6.27
CA ASP A 172 -0.01 6.89 -6.27
C ASP A 172 0.35 6.42 -4.86
N ASN A 173 -0.55 5.69 -4.22
CA ASN A 173 -0.31 5.20 -2.86
C ASN A 173 0.75 4.09 -2.78
N LEU A 174 1.03 3.40 -3.88
CA LEU A 174 2.02 2.33 -3.96
C LEU A 174 2.84 2.51 -5.25
N PRO A 175 3.88 3.37 -5.22
CA PRO A 175 4.54 3.89 -6.42
C PRO A 175 5.47 2.90 -7.12
N VAL A 176 4.92 1.76 -7.55
CA VAL A 176 5.63 0.68 -8.26
C VAL A 176 6.20 1.14 -9.61
N GLY A 177 5.63 2.20 -10.20
CA GLY A 177 6.13 2.83 -11.43
C GLY A 177 7.59 3.27 -11.36
N THR A 178 8.08 3.63 -10.17
CA THR A 178 9.48 4.02 -9.94
C THR A 178 10.48 2.91 -10.28
N ALA A 179 10.08 1.64 -10.17
CA ALA A 179 10.94 0.50 -10.48
C ALA A 179 11.42 0.49 -11.93
N LEU A 180 10.66 1.08 -12.85
CA LEU A 180 11.03 1.23 -14.27
C LEU A 180 12.27 2.10 -14.46
N VAL A 181 12.44 3.10 -13.59
CA VAL A 181 13.57 4.04 -13.64
C VAL A 181 14.75 3.52 -12.82
N LEU A 182 14.47 2.81 -11.71
CA LEU A 182 15.48 2.28 -10.79
C LEU A 182 16.14 0.98 -11.28
N GLY A 183 15.62 0.36 -12.34
CA GLY A 183 16.21 -0.84 -12.94
C GLY A 183 16.14 -2.07 -12.04
N ALA A 184 15.03 -2.27 -11.34
CA ALA A 184 14.80 -3.46 -10.52
C ALA A 184 14.37 -4.66 -11.38
N ASP A 185 14.85 -5.86 -11.05
CA ASP A 185 14.43 -7.10 -11.72
C ASP A 185 13.04 -7.56 -11.23
N VAL A 186 12.74 -7.26 -9.96
CA VAL A 186 11.48 -7.59 -9.27
C VAL A 186 11.11 -6.43 -8.35
N VAL A 187 9.82 -6.20 -8.16
CA VAL A 187 9.32 -5.26 -7.16
C VAL A 187 8.69 -6.04 -6.02
N LEU A 188 9.15 -5.81 -4.79
CA LEU A 188 8.43 -6.23 -3.59
C LEU A 188 7.55 -5.07 -3.14
N ALA A 189 6.25 -5.15 -3.43
CA ALA A 189 5.31 -4.08 -3.12
C ALA A 189 4.49 -4.44 -1.87
N VAL A 190 4.54 -3.58 -0.85
CA VAL A 190 3.85 -3.77 0.42
C VAL A 190 2.69 -2.80 0.50
N ASP A 191 1.48 -3.32 0.36
CA ASP A 191 0.25 -2.54 0.50
C ASP A 191 -0.38 -2.75 1.87
N VAL A 192 -0.45 -1.66 2.63
CA VAL A 192 -1.13 -1.58 3.94
C VAL A 192 -2.42 -0.76 3.84
N SER A 193 -2.81 -0.33 2.64
CA SER A 193 -3.88 0.64 2.44
C SER A 193 -5.26 0.04 2.53
N ALA A 194 -5.40 -1.28 2.31
CA ALA A 194 -6.70 -1.93 2.38
C ALA A 194 -7.41 -1.63 3.71
N SER A 195 -8.70 -1.42 3.58
CA SER A 195 -9.62 -1.26 4.67
C SER A 195 -10.71 -2.29 4.52
N ASN A 196 -11.28 -2.71 5.64
CA ASN A 196 -12.49 -3.49 5.65
C ASN A 196 -13.55 -2.77 4.78
N ALA A 197 -14.10 -3.49 3.80
CA ALA A 197 -15.14 -2.98 2.91
C ALA A 197 -16.44 -2.65 3.68
N PHE A 198 -16.58 -3.22 4.88
CA PHE A 198 -17.71 -3.04 5.77
C PHE A 198 -17.36 -2.06 6.90
N ARG A 199 -17.57 -0.75 6.67
CA ARG A 199 -17.68 0.23 7.75
C ARG A 199 -19.15 0.64 7.85
N ALA A 200 -19.78 0.38 9.00
CA ALA A 200 -21.12 0.87 9.28
C ALA A 200 -21.05 2.36 9.60
N ASP A 201 -22.04 3.12 9.13
CA ASP A 201 -22.39 4.44 9.65
C ASP A 201 -21.33 5.56 9.58
N VAL A 202 -20.42 5.50 8.59
CA VAL A 202 -19.43 6.57 8.35
C VAL A 202 -20.07 7.95 8.16
N GLN A 203 -21.31 8.00 7.64
CA GLN A 203 -22.07 9.25 7.48
C GLN A 203 -22.38 9.94 8.82
N ASP A 204 -22.39 9.19 9.92
CA ASP A 204 -22.76 9.67 11.25
C ASP A 204 -21.52 10.11 12.08
N GLU A 205 -20.31 9.89 11.58
CA GLU A 205 -19.04 10.26 12.22
C GLU A 205 -18.54 11.68 11.87
N GLY A 206 -19.28 12.41 11.02
CA GLY A 206 -19.00 13.80 10.66
C GLY A 206 -18.06 13.98 9.47
N PHE A 207 -17.86 15.25 9.09
CA PHE A 207 -17.21 15.63 7.83
C PHE A 207 -15.82 15.02 7.61
N ALA A 208 -14.96 15.01 8.65
CA ALA A 208 -13.60 14.50 8.52
C ALA A 208 -13.57 12.98 8.22
N SER A 209 -14.44 12.19 8.85
CA SER A 209 -14.56 10.75 8.59
C SER A 209 -15.11 10.47 7.19
N VAL A 210 -16.12 11.23 6.75
CA VAL A 210 -16.67 11.12 5.39
C VAL A 210 -15.62 11.47 4.33
N PHE A 211 -14.90 12.59 4.53
CA PHE A 211 -13.84 13.02 3.62
C PHE A 211 -12.68 12.02 3.56
N ALA A 212 -12.23 11.52 4.72
CA ALA A 212 -11.20 10.48 4.78
C ALA A 212 -11.62 9.22 4.04
N ARG A 213 -12.87 8.76 4.22
CA ARG A 213 -13.36 7.56 3.55
C ARG A 213 -13.48 7.75 2.05
N ALA A 214 -13.99 8.89 1.59
CA ALA A 214 -14.07 9.19 0.15
C ALA A 214 -12.67 9.23 -0.48
N THR A 215 -11.70 9.83 0.21
CA THR A 215 -10.30 9.89 -0.23
C THR A 215 -9.68 8.49 -0.29
N GLU A 216 -9.88 7.67 0.74
CA GLU A 216 -9.43 6.26 0.80
C GLU A 216 -9.99 5.43 -0.37
N ILE A 217 -11.29 5.56 -0.68
CA ILE A 217 -11.93 4.87 -1.81
C ILE A 217 -11.30 5.30 -3.14
N ALA A 218 -11.10 6.60 -3.34
CA ALA A 218 -10.50 7.13 -4.56
C ALA A 218 -9.06 6.61 -4.75
N MET A 219 -8.24 6.68 -3.69
CA MET A 219 -6.86 6.20 -3.70
C MET A 219 -6.77 4.69 -3.99
N GLN A 220 -7.63 3.89 -3.35
CA GLN A 220 -7.68 2.45 -3.58
C GLN A 220 -8.08 2.14 -5.04
N SER A 221 -9.08 2.86 -5.57
CA SER A 221 -9.53 2.68 -6.96
C SER A 221 -8.41 2.99 -7.96
N LEU A 222 -7.62 4.05 -7.72
CA LEU A 222 -6.47 4.39 -8.55
C LEU A 222 -5.37 3.33 -8.50
N LEU A 223 -5.06 2.82 -7.30
CA LEU A 223 -4.08 1.74 -7.11
C LEU A 223 -4.49 0.49 -7.90
N GLU A 224 -5.75 0.07 -7.78
CA GLU A 224 -6.26 -1.10 -8.49
C GLU A 224 -6.16 -0.96 -10.01
N LEU A 225 -6.53 0.19 -10.56
CA LEU A 225 -6.41 0.46 -12.00
C LEU A 225 -4.95 0.34 -12.48
N ARG A 226 -4.01 0.84 -11.69
CA ARG A 226 -2.58 0.73 -11.98
C ARG A 226 -2.09 -0.71 -11.92
N LEU A 227 -2.44 -1.46 -10.87
CA LEU A 227 -1.97 -2.83 -10.70
C LEU A 227 -2.58 -3.82 -11.71
N ARG A 228 -3.86 -3.63 -12.10
CA ARG A 228 -4.52 -4.47 -13.13
C ARG A 228 -3.89 -4.32 -14.52
N SER A 229 -3.33 -3.15 -14.81
CA SER A 229 -2.68 -2.85 -16.09
C SER A 229 -1.16 -3.02 -16.04
N TRP A 230 -0.62 -3.49 -14.90
CA TRP A 230 0.82 -3.58 -14.70
C TRP A 230 1.45 -4.67 -15.56
N GLY A 231 2.50 -4.29 -16.28
CA GLY A 231 3.31 -5.18 -17.11
C GLY A 231 4.55 -5.66 -16.35
N THR A 232 5.69 -5.02 -16.58
CA THR A 232 7.01 -5.40 -16.06
C THR A 232 7.69 -4.20 -15.39
N PRO A 233 8.65 -4.37 -14.46
CA PRO A 233 9.09 -5.64 -13.86
C PRO A 233 7.99 -6.29 -13.01
N PRO A 234 8.02 -7.61 -12.78
CA PRO A 234 6.97 -8.29 -12.04
C PRO A 234 6.92 -7.82 -10.58
N ILE A 235 5.70 -7.71 -10.05
CA ILE A 235 5.46 -7.32 -8.66
C ILE A 235 5.17 -8.57 -7.84
N TYR A 236 5.91 -8.79 -6.77
CA TYR A 236 5.45 -9.61 -5.65
C TYR A 236 4.70 -8.73 -4.66
N TYR A 237 3.40 -8.96 -4.51
CA TYR A 237 2.50 -8.16 -3.71
C TYR A 237 2.32 -8.77 -2.32
N VAL A 238 2.76 -8.04 -1.30
CA VAL A 238 2.57 -8.40 0.11
C VAL A 238 1.47 -7.53 0.69
N HIS A 239 0.51 -8.19 1.33
CA HIS A 239 -0.65 -7.56 1.93
C HIS A 239 -0.78 -7.96 3.40
N PRO A 240 -0.22 -7.18 4.34
CA PRO A 240 -0.42 -7.40 5.77
C PRO A 240 -1.90 -7.31 6.17
N ARG A 241 -2.35 -8.14 7.12
CA ARG A 241 -3.76 -8.23 7.54
C ARG A 241 -4.16 -7.13 8.52
N VAL A 242 -4.15 -5.90 8.06
CA VAL A 242 -4.38 -4.69 8.86
C VAL A 242 -5.69 -3.98 8.51
N GLU A 243 -6.57 -4.62 7.73
CA GLU A 243 -7.79 -4.04 7.17
C GLU A 243 -8.83 -3.68 8.23
N HIS A 244 -8.77 -4.36 9.38
CA HIS A 244 -9.65 -4.17 10.53
C HIS A 244 -9.21 -2.99 11.43
N ILE A 245 -8.02 -2.44 11.20
CA ILE A 245 -7.42 -1.39 12.01
C ILE A 245 -7.63 -0.03 11.32
N SER A 246 -8.10 0.96 12.08
CA SER A 246 -8.25 2.32 11.54
C SER A 246 -6.87 2.94 11.26
N PRO A 247 -6.68 3.62 10.10
CA PRO A 247 -5.46 4.38 9.81
C PRO A 247 -5.10 5.45 10.87
N PHE A 248 -6.05 5.86 11.70
CA PHE A 248 -5.86 6.88 12.75
C PHE A 248 -5.89 6.29 14.20
N SER A 249 -5.93 4.96 14.34
CA SER A 249 -5.89 4.28 15.66
C SER A 249 -4.44 4.05 16.11
N PHE A 250 -4.23 4.15 17.42
CA PHE A 250 -2.95 3.91 18.10
C PHE A 250 -3.03 2.70 19.06
N ASP A 251 -4.10 1.90 19.00
CA ASP A 251 -4.38 0.86 20.00
C ASP A 251 -3.73 -0.48 19.65
N HIS A 252 -3.48 -0.72 18.35
CA HIS A 252 -3.04 -2.01 17.80
C HIS A 252 -1.61 -1.97 17.24
N LEU A 253 -0.77 -1.03 17.69
CA LEU A 253 0.54 -0.78 17.03
C LEU A 253 1.46 -2.01 17.01
N ARG A 254 1.45 -2.81 18.08
CA ARG A 254 2.22 -4.06 18.14
C ARG A 254 1.71 -5.08 17.10
N GLU A 255 0.39 -5.27 17.03
CA GLU A 255 -0.24 -6.17 16.08
C GLU A 255 0.08 -5.77 14.63
N VAL A 256 0.00 -4.47 14.33
CA VAL A 256 0.35 -3.93 13.00
C VAL A 256 1.77 -4.33 12.58
N VAL A 257 2.76 -4.17 13.45
CA VAL A 257 4.16 -4.59 13.18
C VAL A 257 4.25 -6.10 12.95
N GLU A 258 3.59 -6.91 13.78
CA GLU A 258 3.57 -8.37 13.66
C GLU A 258 2.92 -8.86 12.36
N GLU A 259 1.85 -8.23 11.89
CA GLU A 259 1.21 -8.60 10.62
C GLU A 259 2.13 -8.35 9.43
N GLY A 260 2.90 -7.26 9.46
CA GLY A 260 3.91 -6.98 8.44
C GLY A 260 5.00 -8.05 8.38
N TYR A 261 5.50 -8.46 9.55
CA TYR A 261 6.45 -9.56 9.65
C TYR A 261 5.86 -10.87 9.12
N ARG A 262 4.66 -11.24 9.59
CA ARG A 262 4.02 -12.51 9.23
C ARG A 262 3.73 -12.61 7.73
N ALA A 263 3.20 -11.54 7.13
CA ALA A 263 2.90 -11.52 5.71
C ALA A 263 4.16 -11.65 4.84
N THR A 264 5.23 -10.97 5.23
CA THR A 264 6.51 -10.99 4.51
C THR A 264 7.26 -12.30 4.71
N ALA A 265 7.28 -12.83 5.93
CA ALA A 265 7.85 -14.13 6.23
C ALA A 265 7.16 -15.24 5.43
N ALA A 266 5.81 -15.26 5.43
CA ALA A 266 5.05 -16.22 4.63
C ALA A 266 5.35 -16.10 3.14
N ALA A 267 5.47 -14.89 2.60
CA ALA A 267 5.89 -14.69 1.21
C ALA A 267 7.27 -15.29 0.93
N LEU A 268 8.24 -15.05 1.81
CA LEU A 268 9.61 -15.51 1.65
C LEU A 268 9.76 -17.03 1.82
N ASP A 269 8.89 -17.67 2.60
CA ASP A 269 8.86 -19.12 2.82
C ASP A 269 8.27 -19.91 1.64
N HIS A 270 7.68 -19.22 0.65
CA HIS A 270 7.14 -19.81 -0.58
C HIS A 270 7.91 -19.37 -1.83
N PRO A 271 9.19 -19.79 -2.00
CA PRO A 271 10.03 -19.33 -3.10
C PRO A 271 9.47 -19.65 -4.49
N ASP A 272 8.66 -20.70 -4.61
CA ASP A 272 8.02 -21.11 -5.87
C ASP A 272 6.91 -20.15 -6.34
N GLU A 273 6.36 -19.33 -5.43
CA GLU A 273 5.37 -18.30 -5.78
C GLU A 273 6.02 -17.00 -6.29
N TRP A 274 7.35 -16.88 -6.23
CA TRP A 274 8.07 -15.67 -6.66
C TRP A 274 8.27 -15.62 -8.18
N PRO A 275 8.04 -14.45 -8.80
CA PRO A 275 8.33 -14.27 -10.21
C PRO A 275 9.83 -14.32 -10.50
N GLN A 276 10.17 -14.64 -11.74
CA GLN A 276 11.52 -14.47 -12.29
C GLN A 276 11.67 -13.10 -12.97
N PRO A 277 12.90 -12.58 -13.07
CA PRO A 277 13.18 -11.38 -13.87
C PRO A 277 12.62 -11.53 -15.30
N GLY A 278 11.87 -10.52 -15.75
CA GLY A 278 11.22 -10.52 -17.07
C GLY A 278 9.78 -11.06 -17.09
N ASP A 279 9.29 -11.67 -16.00
CA ASP A 279 7.88 -12.02 -15.88
C ASP A 279 6.97 -10.77 -15.86
N GLY A 280 5.72 -10.95 -16.28
CA GLY A 280 4.71 -9.89 -16.27
C GLY A 280 3.65 -10.03 -15.18
N GLY A 281 3.22 -8.90 -14.65
CA GLY A 281 2.05 -8.74 -13.78
C GLY A 281 2.37 -8.83 -12.29
N VAL A 282 1.34 -9.16 -11.52
CA VAL A 282 1.35 -9.20 -10.06
C VAL A 282 1.31 -10.65 -9.56
N TYR A 283 2.07 -10.93 -8.50
CA TYR A 283 2.27 -12.22 -7.84
C TYR A 283 1.99 -12.09 -6.34
N PRO A 284 1.75 -13.19 -5.59
CA PRO A 284 1.68 -14.58 -6.06
C PRO A 284 0.43 -14.85 -6.90
N LYS A 285 0.56 -15.64 -7.97
CA LYS A 285 -0.58 -16.12 -8.75
C LYS A 285 -1.03 -17.47 -8.21
N ARG A 286 -2.33 -17.64 -8.02
CA ARG A 286 -2.94 -18.87 -7.50
C ARG A 286 -4.15 -19.27 -8.31
N GLY A 287 -4.24 -20.57 -8.58
CA GLY A 287 -5.41 -21.16 -9.22
C GLY A 287 -6.65 -21.05 -8.34
N VAL A 288 -7.74 -20.56 -8.93
CA VAL A 288 -9.06 -20.48 -8.32
C VAL A 288 -10.15 -20.99 -9.26
N ILE A 289 -11.23 -21.47 -8.68
CA ILE A 289 -12.45 -21.87 -9.37
C ILE A 289 -13.56 -20.90 -8.99
N VAL A 290 -14.03 -20.14 -9.97
CA VAL A 290 -15.12 -19.17 -9.83
C VAL A 290 -16.47 -19.82 -10.10
N ARG A 291 -17.47 -19.47 -9.29
CA ARG A 291 -18.83 -20.01 -9.35
C ARG A 291 -19.86 -18.91 -9.19
N VAL A 292 -21.05 -19.15 -9.73
CA VAL A 292 -22.25 -18.32 -9.50
C VAL A 292 -23.32 -19.14 -8.78
N GLN A 293 -23.79 -18.64 -7.64
CA GLN A 293 -24.98 -19.11 -6.94
C GLN A 293 -26.20 -18.49 -7.63
N ARG A 294 -26.87 -19.29 -8.46
CA ARG A 294 -27.95 -18.87 -9.35
C ARG A 294 -29.12 -18.22 -8.60
N GLU A 295 -29.39 -18.72 -7.41
CA GLU A 295 -30.49 -18.35 -6.52
C GLU A 295 -30.31 -16.93 -5.99
N ARG A 296 -29.05 -16.53 -5.77
CA ARG A 296 -28.69 -15.18 -5.31
C ARG A 296 -28.46 -14.20 -6.46
N CYS A 297 -28.19 -14.69 -7.67
CA CYS A 297 -27.91 -13.83 -8.81
C CYS A 297 -29.17 -13.06 -9.22
N ILE A 298 -29.15 -11.73 -9.16
CA ILE A 298 -30.28 -10.88 -9.57
C ILE A 298 -30.22 -10.46 -11.05
N GLY A 299 -29.24 -10.93 -11.80
CA GLY A 299 -29.13 -10.62 -13.23
C GLY A 299 -28.74 -9.17 -13.57
N CYS A 300 -28.09 -8.46 -12.64
CA CYS A 300 -27.69 -7.05 -12.85
C CYS A 300 -26.65 -6.82 -13.95
N GLY A 301 -25.99 -7.87 -14.45
CA GLY A 301 -24.99 -7.77 -15.53
C GLY A 301 -23.64 -7.15 -15.14
N ALA A 302 -23.46 -6.68 -13.89
CA ALA A 302 -22.22 -6.01 -13.47
C ALA A 302 -20.94 -6.84 -13.72
N CYS A 303 -21.02 -8.16 -13.54
CA CYS A 303 -19.91 -9.09 -13.81
C CYS A 303 -19.46 -9.11 -15.27
N LEU A 304 -20.32 -8.75 -16.23
CA LEU A 304 -19.95 -8.72 -17.66
C LEU A 304 -18.94 -7.60 -17.95
N VAL A 305 -18.97 -6.53 -17.15
CA VAL A 305 -18.10 -5.35 -17.30
C VAL A 305 -16.90 -5.43 -16.38
N GLN A 306 -17.10 -5.92 -15.15
CA GLN A 306 -16.10 -5.87 -14.08
C GLN A 306 -15.15 -7.07 -14.05
N ALA A 307 -15.56 -8.22 -14.60
CA ALA A 307 -14.72 -9.41 -14.68
C ALA A 307 -13.88 -9.42 -15.96
N PRO A 308 -12.83 -10.26 -16.04
CA PRO A 308 -12.08 -10.46 -17.27
C PRO A 308 -12.99 -10.72 -18.49
N PRO A 309 -12.67 -10.14 -19.67
CA PRO A 309 -13.52 -10.25 -20.85
C PRO A 309 -13.86 -11.69 -21.22
N GLY A 310 -15.16 -11.95 -21.42
CA GLY A 310 -15.68 -13.26 -21.81
C GLY A 310 -15.74 -14.30 -20.70
N MET A 311 -15.50 -13.94 -19.43
CA MET A 311 -15.60 -14.84 -18.28
C MET A 311 -17.05 -15.13 -17.85
N PHE A 312 -17.96 -14.19 -18.09
CA PHE A 312 -19.37 -14.32 -17.75
C PHE A 312 -20.25 -14.05 -18.97
N VAL A 313 -21.39 -14.73 -19.00
CA VAL A 313 -22.52 -14.43 -19.88
C VAL A 313 -23.81 -14.40 -19.05
N LEU A 314 -24.87 -13.81 -19.57
CA LEU A 314 -26.22 -14.01 -19.03
C LEU A 314 -26.91 -15.09 -19.84
N ASP A 315 -27.57 -16.02 -19.16
CA ASP A 315 -28.42 -17.01 -19.82
C ASP A 315 -29.78 -16.44 -20.23
N ALA A 316 -30.64 -17.29 -20.81
CA ALA A 316 -31.98 -16.91 -21.25
C ALA A 316 -32.91 -16.42 -20.11
N GLN A 317 -32.57 -16.71 -18.85
CA GLN A 317 -33.30 -16.21 -17.67
C GLN A 317 -32.62 -14.98 -17.04
N GLY A 318 -31.63 -14.40 -17.72
CA GLY A 318 -30.89 -13.23 -17.26
C GLY A 318 -29.95 -13.52 -16.09
N LYS A 319 -29.61 -14.79 -15.81
CA LYS A 319 -28.71 -15.16 -14.71
C LYS A 319 -27.28 -15.26 -15.21
N ALA A 320 -26.33 -14.79 -14.40
CA ALA A 320 -24.92 -14.90 -14.71
C ALA A 320 -24.47 -16.37 -14.72
N VAL A 321 -23.77 -16.75 -15.78
CA VAL A 321 -23.12 -18.05 -15.95
C VAL A 321 -21.64 -17.80 -16.18
N VAL A 322 -20.79 -18.51 -15.44
CA VAL A 322 -19.35 -18.49 -15.62
C VAL A 322 -18.97 -19.42 -16.76
N THR A 323 -18.35 -18.89 -17.82
CA THR A 323 -17.92 -19.64 -19.00
C THR A 323 -16.48 -20.15 -18.85
N ARG A 324 -15.67 -19.48 -18.02
CA ARG A 324 -14.29 -19.82 -17.71
C ARG A 324 -14.12 -19.90 -16.19
N PRO A 325 -14.48 -21.03 -15.56
CA PRO A 325 -14.50 -21.14 -14.11
C PRO A 325 -13.10 -21.21 -13.51
N GLU A 326 -12.15 -21.86 -14.17
CA GLU A 326 -10.75 -21.95 -13.73
C GLU A 326 -10.01 -20.68 -14.12
N GLN A 327 -9.37 -20.04 -13.15
CA GLN A 327 -8.61 -18.81 -13.32
C GLN A 327 -7.30 -18.87 -12.52
N GLU A 328 -6.28 -18.19 -12.99
CA GLU A 328 -5.05 -17.91 -12.22
C GLU A 328 -5.09 -16.46 -11.76
N TRP A 329 -5.17 -16.24 -10.45
CA TRP A 329 -5.39 -14.91 -9.87
C TRP A 329 -4.23 -14.46 -8.99
N SER A 330 -3.84 -13.21 -9.20
CA SER A 330 -3.02 -12.43 -8.28
C SER A 330 -3.89 -11.83 -7.16
N PRO A 331 -3.29 -11.23 -6.10
CA PRO A 331 -4.05 -10.61 -5.02
C PRO A 331 -4.92 -9.42 -5.45
N VAL A 332 -4.66 -8.82 -6.61
CA VAL A 332 -5.42 -7.68 -7.16
C VAL A 332 -6.55 -8.10 -8.09
N ASP A 333 -6.66 -9.40 -8.38
CA ASP A 333 -7.74 -9.98 -9.16
C ASP A 333 -8.95 -10.32 -8.27
N GLY A 334 -10.13 -10.51 -8.88
CA GLY A 334 -11.32 -10.99 -8.16
C GLY A 334 -12.12 -9.95 -7.38
N GLU A 335 -11.76 -8.67 -7.47
CA GLU A 335 -12.51 -7.52 -6.93
C GLU A 335 -14.02 -7.55 -7.24
N PHE A 336 -14.39 -7.90 -8.48
CA PHE A 336 -15.77 -8.02 -8.91
C PHE A 336 -16.59 -9.06 -8.11
N ILE A 337 -15.93 -10.01 -7.43
CA ILE A 337 -16.59 -10.92 -6.49
C ILE A 337 -17.00 -10.17 -5.23
N ARG A 338 -16.09 -9.40 -4.63
CA ARG A 338 -16.35 -8.63 -3.41
C ARG A 338 -17.46 -7.61 -3.63
N HIS A 339 -17.51 -7.04 -4.84
CA HIS A 339 -18.52 -6.07 -5.24
C HIS A 339 -19.79 -6.67 -5.85
N CYS A 340 -19.97 -7.99 -5.82
CA CYS A 340 -21.22 -8.60 -6.23
C CYS A 340 -22.34 -8.18 -5.23
N PRO A 341 -23.38 -7.44 -5.67
CA PRO A 341 -24.36 -6.83 -4.76
C PRO A 341 -25.16 -7.85 -3.94
N THR A 342 -25.19 -9.10 -4.39
CA THR A 342 -25.91 -10.20 -3.74
C THR A 342 -25.00 -11.35 -3.31
N TYR A 343 -23.67 -11.19 -3.42
CA TYR A 343 -22.69 -12.22 -3.11
C TYR A 343 -22.97 -13.53 -3.87
N ALA A 344 -23.52 -13.41 -5.07
CA ALA A 344 -23.82 -14.54 -5.93
C ALA A 344 -22.56 -15.16 -6.52
N ILE A 345 -21.49 -14.38 -6.70
CA ILE A 345 -20.23 -14.87 -7.26
C ILE A 345 -19.30 -15.26 -6.10
N SER A 346 -18.56 -16.35 -6.25
CA SER A 346 -17.53 -16.76 -5.30
C SER A 346 -16.34 -17.40 -6.01
N ALA A 347 -15.17 -17.35 -5.37
CA ALA A 347 -13.96 -18.05 -5.81
C ALA A 347 -13.48 -18.97 -4.69
N ARG A 348 -12.99 -20.15 -5.06
CA ARG A 348 -12.33 -21.08 -4.14
C ARG A 348 -10.98 -21.48 -4.72
N PRO A 349 -9.95 -21.75 -3.90
CA PRO A 349 -8.69 -22.30 -4.42
C PRO A 349 -8.95 -23.53 -5.28
N ALA A 350 -8.30 -23.59 -6.44
CA ALA A 350 -8.26 -24.82 -7.23
C ALA A 350 -7.55 -25.88 -6.39
N ALA A 351 -8.08 -27.11 -6.37
CA ALA A 351 -7.41 -28.19 -5.68
C ALA A 351 -6.02 -28.38 -6.30
N THR A 352 -4.96 -28.33 -5.48
CA THR A 352 -3.62 -28.70 -5.94
C THR A 352 -3.72 -30.08 -6.58
N PRO A 353 -3.19 -30.31 -7.80
CA PRO A 353 -3.15 -31.65 -8.36
C PRO A 353 -2.50 -32.54 -7.32
N ALA A 354 -3.23 -33.54 -6.83
CA ALA A 354 -2.68 -34.49 -5.88
C ALA A 354 -1.40 -35.03 -6.51
N ALA A 355 -0.25 -34.73 -5.91
CA ALA A 355 1.03 -35.27 -6.34
C ALA A 355 0.81 -36.76 -6.56
N THR A 356 0.90 -37.18 -7.82
CA THR A 356 0.67 -38.54 -8.26
C THR A 356 1.39 -39.44 -7.27
N ARG A 357 0.63 -40.13 -6.41
CA ARG A 357 1.18 -41.18 -5.57
C ARG A 357 1.88 -42.12 -6.54
N ARG A 358 3.20 -42.07 -6.58
CA ARG A 358 4.00 -43.11 -7.21
C ARG A 358 3.53 -44.40 -6.57
N GLN A 359 2.78 -45.19 -7.34
CA GLN A 359 2.64 -46.59 -7.06
C GLN A 359 4.05 -47.16 -7.14
N SER A 360 4.62 -47.42 -5.97
CA SER A 360 5.84 -48.21 -5.80
C SER A 360 5.69 -48.91 -4.46
N GLY A 361 5.39 -50.21 -4.51
CA GLY A 361 5.19 -51.09 -3.38
C GLY A 361 4.07 -52.05 -3.65
#